data_AF-A0A846HTN0-F1
#
_entry.id   AF-A0A846HTN0-F1
#
_cell.length_a   1.000
_cell.length_b   1.000
_cell.length_c   1.000
_cell.angle_alpha   90.00
_cell.angle_beta   90.00
_cell.angle_gamma   90.00
#
_symmetry.space_group_name_H-M   'P 1'
#
loop_
_entity.id
_entity.type
_entity.pdbx_description
1 polymer ?
#
loop_
_entity_poly.entity_id
_entity_poly.type
_entity_poly.pdbx_seq_one_letter_code
_entity_poly.pdbx_strand_id
1 'polypeptide(L)'
;MPTLVLRNVPDDLYQRLKETAAEHRRSMTQEAIVSLRTGLDGREELPNRPSLEESLDWLRSEVWSLPVLDQRSDDEILGYNAHGLFD
;
A
#
# COMPACT_ATOMS: atom_id res chain seq x y z
N MET A 1 -24.42 21.85 -6.98
CA MET A 1 -23.75 20.77 -6.24
C MET A 1 -24.20 19.44 -6.84
N PRO A 2 -23.30 18.48 -7.07
CA PRO A 2 -23.69 17.18 -7.59
C PRO A 2 -24.52 16.43 -6.55
N THR A 3 -25.59 15.77 -6.99
CA THR A 3 -26.47 14.95 -6.16
C THR A 3 -26.43 13.52 -6.67
N LEU A 4 -26.12 12.56 -5.80
CA LEU A 4 -26.13 11.14 -6.11
C LEU A 4 -27.37 10.49 -5.49
N VAL A 5 -28.13 9.74 -6.29
CA VAL A 5 -29.29 8.96 -5.82
C VAL A 5 -29.00 7.48 -6.05
N LEU A 6 -28.96 6.71 -4.97
CA LEU A 6 -28.84 5.25 -5.01
C LEU A 6 -30.25 4.65 -5.01
N ARG A 7 -30.58 3.85 -6.03
CA ARG A 7 -31.86 3.14 -6.13
C ARG A 7 -31.63 1.65 -5.94
N ASN A 8 -32.63 0.96 -5.40
CA ASN A 8 -32.62 -0.49 -5.17
C ASN A 8 -31.42 -0.94 -4.31
N VAL A 9 -31.09 -0.17 -3.27
CA VAL A 9 -30.07 -0.56 -2.30
C VAL A 9 -30.59 -1.78 -1.54
N PRO A 10 -29.84 -2.90 -1.48
CA PRO A 10 -30.24 -4.07 -0.70
C PRO A 10 -30.52 -3.70 0.76
N ASP A 11 -31.58 -4.27 1.35
CA ASP A 11 -32.03 -3.91 2.69
C ASP A 11 -30.95 -4.16 3.75
N ASP A 12 -30.19 -5.24 3.61
CA ASP A 12 -29.07 -5.56 4.50
C ASP A 12 -27.96 -4.50 4.44
N LEU A 13 -27.66 -4.00 3.24
CA LEU A 13 -26.68 -2.93 3.06
C LEU A 13 -27.18 -1.60 3.64
N TYR A 14 -28.47 -1.30 3.45
CA TYR A 14 -29.08 -0.10 4.04
C TYR A 14 -29.05 -0.14 5.57
N GLN A 15 -29.38 -1.27 6.19
CA GLN A 15 -29.34 -1.41 7.65
C GLN A 15 -27.92 -1.28 8.20
N ARG A 16 -26.95 -1.96 7.58
CA ARG A 16 -25.53 -1.81 7.98
C ARG A 16 -25.06 -0.36 7.91
N LEU A 17 -25.38 0.34 6.82
CA LEU A 17 -25.00 1.75 6.67
C LEU A 17 -25.63 2.63 7.76
N LYS A 18 -26.87 2.33 8.16
CA LYS A 18 -27.59 3.04 9.22
C LYS A 18 -27.01 2.76 10.61
N GLU A 19 -26.64 1.51 10.89
CA GLU A 19 -25.97 1.11 12.13
C GLU A 19 -24.62 1.81 12.25
N THR A 20 -23.78 1.72 11.22
CA THR A 20 -22.48 2.40 11.17
C THR A 20 -22.60 3.91 11.32
N ALA A 21 -23.61 4.54 10.69
CA ALA A 21 -23.87 5.97 10.85
C ALA A 21 -24.22 6.34 12.31
N ALA A 22 -25.03 5.53 12.98
CA ALA A 22 -25.39 5.73 14.38
C ALA A 22 -24.18 5.57 15.31
N GLU A 23 -23.37 4.53 15.09
CA GLU A 23 -22.13 4.27 15.84
C GLU A 23 -21.14 5.44 15.69
N HIS A 24 -20.95 5.93 14.46
CA HIS A 24 -20.07 7.06 14.16
C HIS A 24 -20.67 8.42 14.53
N ARG A 25 -21.92 8.47 15.01
CA ARG A 25 -22.68 9.71 15.31
C ARG A 25 -22.74 10.68 14.13
N ARG A 26 -22.93 10.12 12.93
CA ARG A 26 -23.02 10.86 11.66
C ARG A 26 -24.41 10.74 11.06
N SER A 27 -24.75 11.67 10.17
CA SER A 27 -25.92 11.50 9.32
C SER A 27 -25.67 10.41 8.28
N MET A 28 -26.76 9.80 7.78
CA MET A 28 -26.69 8.82 6.68
C MET A 28 -25.94 9.36 5.46
N THR A 29 -26.14 10.64 5.12
CA THR A 29 -25.46 11.26 3.98
C THR A 29 -23.97 11.41 4.23
N GLN A 30 -23.57 11.82 5.44
CA GLN A 30 -22.15 11.93 5.79
C GLN A 30 -21.48 10.55 5.78
N GLU A 31 -22.13 9.54 6.35
CA GLU A 31 -21.58 8.19 6.35
C GLU A 31 -21.47 7.65 4.92
N ALA A 32 -22.49 7.83 4.07
CA ALA A 32 -22.42 7.44 2.66
C ALA A 32 -21.25 8.12 1.92
N ILE A 33 -21.00 9.42 2.15
CA ILE A 33 -19.86 10.13 1.57
C ILE A 33 -18.53 9.54 2.07
N VAL A 34 -18.41 9.26 3.37
CA VAL A 34 -17.20 8.66 3.94
C VAL A 34 -16.96 7.26 3.37
N SER A 35 -17.99 6.41 3.33
CA SER A 35 -17.88 5.06 2.77
C SER A 35 -17.50 5.08 1.28
N LEU A 36 -18.11 5.99 0.50
CA LEU A 36 -17.75 6.18 -0.91
C LEU A 36 -16.31 6.64 -1.07
N ARG A 37 -15.87 7.62 -0.27
CA ARG A 37 -14.48 8.08 -0.29
C ARG A 37 -13.53 6.94 0.05
N THR A 38 -13.73 6.23 1.17
CA THR A 38 -12.86 5.09 1.54
C THR A 38 -12.83 4.00 0.46
N GLY A 39 -13.96 3.71 -0.18
CA GLY A 39 -14.01 2.72 -1.27
C GLY A 39 -13.39 3.18 -2.59
N LEU A 40 -13.27 4.50 -2.79
CA LEU A 40 -12.58 5.10 -3.93
C LEU A 40 -11.10 5.33 -3.64
N ASP A 41 -10.73 5.82 -2.46
CA ASP A 41 -9.36 5.99 -1.99
C ASP A 41 -8.65 4.63 -1.84
N GLY A 42 -9.37 3.59 -1.40
CA GLY A 42 -8.85 2.21 -1.40
C GLY A 42 -8.70 1.61 -2.80
N ARG A 43 -9.25 2.28 -3.83
CA ARG A 43 -9.07 1.96 -5.25
C ARG A 43 -8.14 2.93 -5.97
N GLU A 44 -7.89 4.12 -5.43
CA GLU A 44 -6.77 4.98 -5.81
C GLU A 44 -5.50 4.26 -5.40
N GLU A 45 -5.09 3.38 -6.31
CA GLU A 45 -3.72 2.96 -6.51
C GLU A 45 -3.02 2.57 -5.21
N LEU A 46 -3.12 1.29 -4.84
CA LEU A 46 -1.91 0.62 -4.33
C LEU A 46 -0.76 1.18 -5.17
N PRO A 47 0.25 1.84 -4.57
CA PRO A 47 1.28 2.53 -5.35
C PRO A 47 1.73 1.55 -6.40
N ASN A 48 1.53 1.90 -7.68
CA ASN A 48 1.74 0.98 -8.78
C ASN A 48 3.13 0.40 -8.55
N ARG A 49 3.20 -0.90 -8.24
CA ARG A 49 4.49 -1.52 -7.92
C ARG A 49 5.36 -1.20 -9.12
N PRO A 50 6.49 -0.48 -8.94
CA PRO A 50 7.32 -0.12 -10.06
C PRO A 50 7.59 -1.39 -10.85
N SER A 51 7.51 -1.27 -12.17
CA SER A 51 7.89 -2.35 -13.05
C SER A 51 9.32 -2.81 -12.70
N LEU A 52 9.65 -4.03 -13.12
CA LEU A 52 11.02 -4.53 -12.95
C LEU A 52 12.04 -3.56 -13.55
N GLU A 53 11.71 -2.96 -14.70
CA GLU A 53 12.57 -2.01 -15.40
C GLU A 53 12.76 -0.71 -14.58
N GLU A 54 11.69 -0.10 -14.11
CA GLU A 54 11.75 1.10 -13.24
C GLU A 54 12.54 0.83 -11.95
N SER A 55 12.36 -0.36 -11.36
CA SER A 55 13.08 -0.77 -10.16
C SER A 55 14.58 -0.92 -10.42
N LEU A 56 14.97 -1.51 -11.56
CA LEU A 56 16.37 -1.69 -11.94
C LEU A 56 17.06 -0.36 -12.25
N ASP A 57 16.35 0.55 -12.92
CA ASP A 57 16.91 1.87 -13.24
C ASP A 57 17.14 2.71 -11.98
N TRP A 58 16.21 2.67 -11.03
CA TRP A 58 16.39 3.30 -9.73
C TRP A 58 17.58 2.71 -8.94
N LEU A 59 17.72 1.37 -8.91
CA LEU A 59 18.85 0.72 -8.25
C LEU A 59 20.20 1.15 -8.85
N ARG A 60 20.27 1.29 -10.19
CA ARG A 60 21.46 1.75 -10.89
C ARG A 60 21.83 3.19 -10.54
N SER A 61 20.85 4.10 -10.50
CA SER A 61 21.11 5.52 -10.27
C SER A 61 21.39 5.84 -8.81
N GLU A 62 20.61 5.26 -7.89
CA GLU A 62 20.62 5.68 -6.48
C GLU A 62 21.42 4.76 -5.57
N VAL A 63 21.48 3.45 -5.84
CA VAL A 63 22.08 2.47 -4.91
C VAL A 63 23.47 2.05 -5.36
N TRP A 64 23.62 1.67 -6.63
CA TRP A 64 24.92 1.19 -7.14
C TRP A 64 25.94 2.30 -7.36
N SER A 65 25.52 3.57 -7.36
CA SER A 65 26.41 4.73 -7.41
C SER A 65 27.02 5.08 -6.05
N LEU A 66 26.54 4.47 -4.96
CA LEU A 66 27.02 4.74 -3.61
C LEU A 66 28.45 4.21 -3.39
N PRO A 67 29.24 4.88 -2.53
CA PRO A 67 30.59 4.42 -2.21
C PRO A 67 30.54 3.07 -1.47
N VAL A 68 31.43 2.16 -1.87
CA VAL A 68 31.61 0.87 -1.20
C VAL A 68 32.32 1.09 0.14
N LEU A 69 31.60 0.84 1.24
CA LEU A 69 32.11 1.02 2.61
C LEU A 69 32.82 -0.23 3.16
N ASP A 70 32.44 -1.41 2.69
CA ASP A 70 32.99 -2.69 3.11
C ASP A 70 33.61 -3.40 1.91
N GLN A 71 34.90 -3.70 2.00
CA GLN A 71 35.68 -4.31 0.92
C GLN A 71 35.87 -5.82 1.12
N ARG A 72 35.29 -6.39 2.18
CA ARG A 72 35.28 -7.83 2.41
C ARG A 72 34.58 -8.54 1.26
N SER A 73 35.02 -9.76 0.96
CA SER A 73 34.30 -10.61 0.01
C SER A 73 32.91 -10.96 0.54
N ASP A 74 32.04 -11.42 -0.36
CA ASP A 74 30.74 -11.99 0.02
C ASP A 74 30.88 -13.12 1.06
N ASP A 75 31.85 -14.01 0.88
CA ASP A 75 32.17 -15.07 1.84
C ASP A 75 32.59 -14.51 3.21
N GLU A 76 33.49 -13.54 3.26
CA GLU A 76 33.95 -12.92 4.50
C GLU A 76 32.85 -12.11 5.21
N ILE A 77 31.92 -11.53 4.44
CA ILE A 77 30.72 -10.86 4.98
C ILE A 77 29.80 -11.90 5.65
N LEU A 78 29.66 -13.07 5.03
CA LEU A 78 28.85 -14.19 5.54
C LEU A 78 29.54 -14.99 6.66
N GLY A 79 30.83 -14.76 6.91
CA GLY A 79 31.61 -15.47 7.92
C GLY A 79 32.21 -16.80 7.43
N TYR A 80 32.21 -17.03 6.11
CA TYR A 80 32.92 -18.13 5.51
C TYR A 80 34.40 -17.81 5.39
N ASN A 81 35.24 -18.70 5.91
CA ASN A 81 36.67 -18.64 5.65
C ASN A 81 36.99 -19.11 4.22
N ALA A 82 38.27 -19.04 3.82
CA ALA A 82 38.73 -19.43 2.49
C ALA A 82 38.47 -20.92 2.11
N HIS A 83 37.98 -21.73 3.05
CA HIS A 83 37.59 -23.12 2.85
C HIS A 83 36.06 -23.33 2.82
N GLY A 84 35.27 -22.25 2.88
CA GLY A 84 33.81 -22.32 2.91
C GLY A 84 33.25 -22.83 4.25
N LEU A 85 34.03 -22.77 5.32
CA LEU A 85 33.61 -23.16 6.67
C LEU A 85 33.28 -21.91 7.49
N PHE A 86 32.32 -22.05 8.41
CA PHE A 86 31.88 -20.98 9.32
C PHE A 86 32.84 -20.93 10.52
N ASP A 87 33.51 -19.80 10.74
CA ASP A 87 34.32 -19.52 11.94
C ASP A 87 33.64 -18.51 12.87
#